data_AF-A0A3B1A0T6-F1
#
_entry.id   AF-A0A3B1A0T6-F1
#
_cell.length_a   1.000
_cell.length_b   1.000
_cell.length_c   1.000
_cell.angle_alpha   90.00
_cell.angle_beta   90.00
_cell.angle_gamma   90.00
#
_symmetry.space_group_name_H-M   'P 1'
#
loop_
_entity.id
_entity.type
_entity.pdbx_description
1 polymer ?
#
loop_
_entity_poly.entity_id
_entity_poly.type
_entity_poly.pdbx_seq_one_letter_code
_entity_poly.pdbx_strand_id
1 'polypeptide(L)'
;MGGLYFGLNFRDTLNDMSKPDGAGWLLIGVGTQLAAMVVTGFMLGYGADYLLNTQPIFMLIFGVLGFIGGVLSAMKLLIRLG
;
A
#
# COMPACT_ATOMS: atom_id res chain seq x y z
N MET A 1 -17.35 -31.42 -44.35
CA MET A 1 -17.81 -32.29 -43.25
C MET A 1 -16.89 -32.08 -42.06
N GLY A 2 -17.45 -31.74 -40.90
CA GLY A 2 -16.85 -31.85 -39.56
C GLY A 2 -15.59 -31.01 -39.34
N GLY A 3 -15.63 -29.94 -38.55
CA GLY A 3 -15.98 -30.00 -37.13
C GLY A 3 -14.66 -29.96 -36.34
N LEU A 4 -14.23 -28.78 -35.93
CA LEU A 4 -14.54 -28.20 -34.62
C LEU A 4 -13.63 -28.78 -33.49
N TYR A 5 -12.98 -27.85 -32.77
CA TYR A 5 -12.41 -28.02 -31.43
C TYR A 5 -11.08 -28.79 -31.25
N PHE A 6 -10.02 -28.47 -32.00
CA PHE A 6 -8.67 -28.57 -31.41
C PHE A 6 -8.13 -27.16 -31.13
N GLY A 7 -8.93 -26.43 -30.35
CA GLY A 7 -8.65 -25.10 -29.87
C GLY A 7 -7.66 -25.15 -28.72
N LEU A 8 -6.36 -25.21 -29.04
CA LEU A 8 -5.37 -24.75 -28.10
C LEU A 8 -5.35 -23.23 -28.13
N ASN A 9 -5.81 -22.70 -27.01
CA ASN A 9 -6.24 -21.35 -26.79
C ASN A 9 -5.02 -20.42 -26.59
N PHE A 10 -4.17 -20.38 -27.61
CA PHE A 10 -2.92 -19.62 -27.59
C PHE A 10 -3.18 -18.12 -27.41
N ARG A 11 -4.29 -17.63 -27.97
CA ARG A 11 -4.78 -16.25 -27.77
C ARG A 11 -5.13 -15.96 -26.32
N ASP A 12 -5.66 -16.95 -25.59
CA ASP A 12 -6.02 -16.79 -24.17
C ASP A 12 -4.78 -16.80 -23.27
N THR A 13 -3.73 -17.55 -23.61
CA THR A 13 -2.43 -17.49 -22.90
C THR A 13 -1.73 -16.14 -23.08
N LEU A 14 -1.91 -15.49 -24.23
CA LEU A 14 -1.42 -14.12 -24.43
C LEU A 14 -2.26 -13.07 -23.70
N ASN A 15 -3.53 -13.37 -23.44
CA ASN A 15 -4.45 -12.52 -22.67
C ASN A 15 -4.23 -12.66 -21.14
N ASP A 16 -3.80 -13.84 -20.69
CA ASP A 16 -3.51 -14.16 -19.28
C ASP A 16 -2.20 -13.53 -18.79
N MET A 17 -1.20 -13.40 -19.66
CA MET A 17 0.01 -12.59 -19.39
C MET A 17 -0.23 -11.06 -19.45
N SER A 18 -1.46 -10.61 -19.73
CA SER A 18 -1.79 -9.19 -19.92
C SER A 18 -2.42 -8.51 -18.69
N LYS A 19 -2.55 -9.15 -17.52
CA LYS A 19 -3.36 -8.55 -16.41
C LYS A 19 -3.12 -9.14 -15.01
N PRO A 20 -2.68 -8.36 -13.99
CA PRO A 20 -1.82 -7.19 -13.97
C PRO A 20 -0.57 -7.41 -13.09
N ASP A 21 0.62 -7.43 -13.69
CA ASP A 21 1.92 -7.46 -12.98
C ASP A 21 2.23 -6.17 -12.18
N GLY A 22 1.35 -5.17 -12.28
CA GLY A 22 1.44 -3.91 -11.52
C GLY A 22 0.97 -4.01 -10.07
N ALA A 23 0.15 -5.01 -9.72
CA ALA A 23 -0.41 -5.12 -8.37
C ALA A 23 0.69 -5.34 -7.32
N GLY A 24 1.66 -6.22 -7.57
CA GLY A 24 2.77 -6.47 -6.64
C GLY A 24 3.62 -5.22 -6.37
N TRP A 25 3.93 -4.46 -7.43
CA TRP A 25 4.66 -3.19 -7.33
C TRP A 25 3.86 -2.11 -6.60
N LEU A 26 2.54 -2.08 -6.78
CA LEU A 26 1.65 -1.18 -6.06
C LEU A 26 1.53 -1.53 -4.59
N LEU A 27 1.42 -2.82 -4.24
CA LEU A 27 1.42 -3.25 -2.83
C LEU A 27 2.74 -2.87 -2.14
N ILE A 28 3.88 -2.99 -2.82
CA ILE A 28 5.17 -2.52 -2.32
C ILE A 28 5.18 -0.99 -2.14
N GLY A 29 4.65 -0.23 -3.10
CA GLY A 29 4.52 1.23 -3.00
C GLY A 29 3.62 1.68 -1.85
N VAL A 30 2.48 1.01 -1.67
CA VAL A 30 1.55 1.24 -0.56
C VAL A 30 2.19 0.91 0.79
N GLY A 31 2.87 -0.24 0.88
CA GLY A 31 3.55 -0.66 2.11
C GLY A 31 4.68 0.29 2.51
N THR A 32 5.48 0.76 1.54
CA THR A 32 6.56 1.72 1.79
C THR A 32 6.04 3.08 2.23
N GLN A 33 4.94 3.57 1.66
CA GLN A 33 4.30 4.81 2.12
C GLN A 33 3.70 4.69 3.52
N LEU A 34 3.05 3.56 3.83
CA LEU A 34 2.54 3.29 5.16
C LEU A 34 3.68 3.23 6.18
N ALA A 35 4.75 2.50 5.88
CA ALA A 35 5.93 2.41 6.74
C ALA A 35 6.58 3.79 6.94
N ALA A 36 6.74 4.58 5.89
CA ALA A 36 7.32 5.92 5.99
C ALA A 36 6.48 6.85 6.87
N MET A 37 5.15 6.84 6.75
CA MET A 37 4.23 7.65 7.57
C MET A 37 4.26 7.23 9.04
N VAL A 38 4.27 5.93 9.32
CA VAL A 38 4.35 5.40 10.69
C VAL A 38 5.69 5.74 11.33
N VAL A 39 6.80 5.49 10.63
CA VAL A 39 8.15 5.83 11.12
C VAL A 39 8.27 7.33 11.36
N THR A 40 7.74 8.15 10.45
CA THR A 40 7.74 9.61 10.60
C THR A 40 6.90 10.06 11.79
N GLY A 41 5.70 9.49 11.99
CA GLY A 41 4.84 9.79 13.14
C GLY A 41 5.48 9.42 14.48
N PHE A 42 6.18 8.28 14.53
CA PHE A 42 6.93 7.87 15.71
C PHE A 42 8.18 8.74 15.95
N MET A 43 8.93 9.11 14.90
CA MET A 43 10.07 10.02 15.04
C MET A 43 9.62 11.42 15.48
N LEU A 44 8.54 11.95 14.89
CA LEU A 44 7.95 13.23 15.29
C LEU A 44 7.45 13.19 16.73
N GLY A 45 6.75 12.12 17.11
CA GLY A 45 6.25 11.93 18.47
C GLY A 45 7.35 11.81 19.51
N TYR A 46 8.44 11.09 19.19
CA TYR A 46 9.62 11.00 20.06
C TYR A 46 10.34 12.35 20.20
N GLY A 47 10.51 13.09 19.11
CA GLY A 47 11.09 14.44 19.15
C GLY A 47 10.20 15.43 19.92
N ALA A 48 8.89 15.34 19.77
CA ALA A 48 7.92 16.16 20.50
C ALA A 48 7.94 15.88 22.00
N ASP A 49 7.99 14.60 22.41
CA ASP A 49 8.10 14.22 23.82
C ASP A 49 9.45 14.68 24.43
N TYR A 50 10.55 14.65 23.65
CA TYR A 50 11.85 15.18 24.09
C TYR A 50 11.86 16.70 24.28
N LEU A 51 11.17 17.46 23.42
CA LEU A 51 11.07 18.92 23.52
C LEU A 51 10.16 19.38 24.66
N LEU A 52 9.06 18.67 24.91
CA LEU A 52 8.01 19.09 25.85
C LEU A 52 8.15 18.47 27.25
N ASN A 53 9.11 17.56 27.45
CA ASN A 53 9.34 16.85 28.73
C ASN A 53 8.07 16.15 29.26
N THR A 54 7.12 15.88 28.38
CA THR A 54 5.83 15.27 28.68
C THR A 54 5.94 13.75 28.71
N GLN A 55 5.08 13.11 29.50
CA GLN A 55 4.82 11.66 29.46
C GLN A 55 4.54 11.22 28.00
N PRO A 56 4.77 9.96 27.61
CA PRO A 56 4.83 9.47 26.21
C PRO A 56 3.46 9.45 25.50
N ILE A 57 2.82 10.61 25.48
CA ILE A 57 1.46 10.89 25.01
C ILE A 57 1.55 11.44 23.59
N PHE A 58 2.52 12.30 23.29
CA PHE A 58 2.71 12.77 21.92
C PHE A 58 3.25 11.65 21.04
N MET A 59 4.13 10.78 21.53
CA MET A 59 4.52 9.57 20.80
C MET A 59 3.33 8.67 20.47
N LEU A 60 2.38 8.51 21.40
CA LEU A 60 1.17 7.72 21.18
C LEU A 60 0.23 8.39 20.16
N ILE A 61 -0.02 9.69 20.31
CA ILE A 61 -0.93 10.45 19.42
C ILE A 61 -0.34 10.57 18.02
N PHE A 62 0.92 10.98 17.88
CA PHE A 62 1.58 11.09 16.57
C PHE A 62 1.85 9.73 15.93
N GLY A 63 2.09 8.69 16.72
CA GLY A 63 2.15 7.31 16.22
C GLY A 63 0.80 6.86 15.63
N VAL A 64 -0.31 7.10 16.35
CA VAL A 64 -1.66 6.81 15.86
C VAL A 64 -2.02 7.68 14.65
N LEU A 65 -1.67 8.97 14.65
CA LEU A 65 -1.85 9.85 13.48
C LEU A 65 -1.04 9.38 12.27
N GLY A 66 0.21 8.97 12.47
CA GLY A 66 1.07 8.40 11.42
C GLY A 66 0.51 7.08 10.86
N PHE A 67 -0.08 6.27 11.73
CA PHE A 67 -0.77 5.04 11.34
C PHE A 67 -2.05 5.32 10.52
N ILE A 68 -2.92 6.20 11.02
CA ILE A 68 -4.13 6.62 10.30
C ILE A 68 -3.76 7.25 8.95
N GLY A 69 -2.75 8.12 8.91
CA GLY A 69 -2.23 8.71 7.68
C GLY A 69 -1.71 7.67 6.69
N GLY A 70 -0.95 6.68 7.17
CA GLY A 70 -0.45 5.56 6.36
C GLY A 70 -1.57 4.71 5.77
N VAL A 71 -2.59 4.37 6.56
CA VAL A 71 -3.76 3.60 6.10
C VAL A 71 -4.60 4.40 5.10
N LEU A 72 -4.81 5.70 5.33
CA LEU A 72 -5.50 6.58 4.37
C LEU A 72 -4.74 6.67 3.04
N SER A 73 -3.41 6.70 3.09
CA SER A 73 -2.56 6.69 1.89
C SER A 73 -2.72 5.39 1.11
N ALA A 74 -2.74 4.26 1.80
CA ALA A 74 -2.99 2.94 1.21
C ALA A 74 -4.35 2.87 0.51
N MET A 75 -5.41 3.34 1.17
CA MET A 75 -6.76 3.37 0.59
C MET A 75 -6.86 4.31 -0.61
N LYS A 76 -6.16 5.46 -0.59
CA LYS A 76 -6.12 6.40 -1.72
C LYS A 76 -5.50 5.80 -2.98
N LEU A 77 -4.46 4.97 -2.84
CA LEU A 77 -3.88 4.27 -3.98
C LEU A 77 -4.82 3.18 -4.53
N LEU A 78 -5.48 2.43 -3.65
CA LEU A 78 -6.47 1.43 -4.04
C LEU A 78 -7.66 2.05 -4.80
N ILE A 79 -8.17 3.19 -4.32
CA ILE A 79 -9.28 3.92 -4.97
C ILE A 79 -8.85 4.57 -6.30
N ARG A 80 -7.57 4.92 -6.48
CA ARG A 80 -7.06 5.45 -7.75
C ARG A 80 -6.91 4.40 -8.86
N LEU A 81 -6.98 3.12 -8.50
CA LEU A 81 -6.74 1.98 -9.39
C LEU A 81 -7.98 1.13 -9.68
N GLY A 82 -9.06 1.28 -8.90
CA GLY A 82 -10.38 0.71 -9.18
C GLY A 82 -11.21 1.66 -10.03
#